data_AF-A0A662AHU1-F1
#
_entry.id   AF-A0A662AHU1-F1
#
_cell.length_a   1.000
_cell.length_b   1.000
_cell.length_c   1.000
_cell.angle_alpha   90.00
_cell.angle_beta   90.00
_cell.angle_gamma   90.00
#
_symmetry.space_group_name_H-M   'P 1'
#
loop_
_entity.id
_entity.type
_entity.pdbx_description
1 polymer ?
#
loop_
_entity_poly.entity_id
_entity_poly.type
_entity_poly.pdbx_seq_one_letter_code
_entity_poly.pdbx_strand_id
1 'polypeptide(L)'
;VALDVLSSGFATGEVENAIINAYENDSPDIIVVEGQGALSHPAFTSSCAIIKGAVPNAIIIQHPPRRINHCDFPGIPMPTLESEIELLEAFSKSPVIAITLNHEDMTDEDVHNTIVEYEYKYELPTTDVLKYGADKLVQTLFDVFPELQKIQTAVCLPQD
;
A
#
# COMPACT_ATOMS: atom_id res chain seq x y z
N VAL A 1 8.93 0.60 13.28
CA VAL A 1 9.75 1.79 13.64
C VAL A 1 8.83 2.99 13.74
N ALA A 2 8.89 3.78 14.82
CA ALA A 2 8.08 5.00 14.94
C ALA A 2 8.71 6.15 14.13
N LEU A 3 8.40 6.20 12.83
CA LEU A 3 9.04 7.10 11.86
C LEU A 3 8.86 8.60 12.19
N ASP A 4 7.70 8.98 12.71
CA ASP A 4 7.34 10.37 12.95
C ASP A 4 8.14 11.05 14.08
N VAL A 5 8.90 10.27 14.85
CA VAL A 5 9.74 10.77 15.96
C VAL A 5 11.21 10.87 15.53
N LEU A 6 11.57 10.33 14.36
CA LEU A 6 12.94 10.36 13.87
C LEU A 6 13.25 11.71 13.23
N SER A 7 14.48 12.18 13.41
CA SER A 7 14.94 13.33 12.64
C SER A 7 15.08 12.94 11.16
N SER A 8 14.67 13.86 10.27
CA SER A 8 14.48 13.59 8.85
C SER A 8 15.70 13.03 8.11
N GLY A 9 16.91 13.32 8.61
CA GLY A 9 18.16 12.79 8.05
C GLY A 9 18.38 11.28 8.24
N PHE A 10 17.69 10.65 9.21
CA PHE A 10 17.87 9.22 9.53
C PHE A 10 16.65 8.37 9.21
N ALA A 11 15.46 8.97 9.03
CA ALA A 11 14.21 8.25 8.79
C ALA A 11 14.32 7.21 7.66
N THR A 12 14.91 7.60 6.52
CA THR A 12 15.14 6.69 5.38
C THR A 12 16.08 5.54 5.74
N GLY A 13 17.19 5.84 6.42
CA GLY A 13 18.18 4.82 6.79
C GLY A 13 17.66 3.83 7.83
N GLU A 14 16.77 4.26 8.73
CA GLU A 14 16.12 3.36 9.69
C GLU A 14 15.14 2.40 9.02
N VAL A 15 14.44 2.85 7.96
CA VAL A 15 13.57 1.96 7.16
C VAL A 15 14.42 0.93 6.42
N GLU A 16 15.49 1.36 5.74
CA GLU A 16 16.42 0.46 5.04
C GLU A 16 17.01 -0.56 6.02
N ASN A 17 17.51 -0.11 7.17
CA ASN A 17 18.06 -0.97 8.20
C ASN A 17 17.02 -1.99 8.72
N ALA A 18 15.78 -1.58 8.95
CA ALA A 18 14.73 -2.50 9.39
C ALA A 18 14.45 -3.61 8.35
N ILE A 19 14.47 -3.25 7.06
CA ILE A 19 14.24 -4.19 5.95
C ILE A 19 15.41 -5.16 5.80
N ILE A 20 16.66 -4.66 5.83
CA ILE A 20 17.85 -5.52 5.77
C ILE A 20 17.87 -6.49 6.95
N ASN A 21 17.59 -6.02 8.17
CA ASN A 21 17.53 -6.88 9.34
C ASN A 21 16.44 -7.97 9.22
N ALA A 22 15.26 -7.63 8.71
CA ALA A 22 14.21 -8.63 8.48
C ALA A 22 14.65 -9.67 7.44
N TYR A 23 15.30 -9.22 6.35
CA TYR A 23 15.80 -10.12 5.31
C TYR A 23 16.89 -11.07 5.85
N GLU A 24 17.88 -10.56 6.57
CA GLU A 24 19.00 -11.35 7.08
C GLU A 24 18.58 -12.34 8.17
N ASN A 25 17.61 -12.00 9.01
CA ASN A 25 17.20 -12.84 10.14
C ASN A 25 16.10 -13.85 9.78
N ASP A 26 15.14 -13.45 8.94
CA ASP A 26 13.94 -14.27 8.68
C ASP A 26 13.90 -14.86 7.27
N SER A 27 14.73 -14.35 6.33
CA SER A 27 14.76 -14.76 4.92
C SER A 27 13.36 -14.86 4.27
N PRO A 28 12.52 -13.81 4.37
CA PRO A 28 11.14 -13.86 3.88
C PRO A 28 11.08 -13.79 2.35
N ASP A 29 10.05 -14.42 1.78
CA ASP A 29 9.77 -14.33 0.34
C ASP A 29 9.22 -12.94 -0.05
N ILE A 30 8.52 -12.28 0.88
CA ILE A 30 7.94 -10.95 0.72
C ILE A 30 8.06 -10.15 2.02
N ILE A 31 8.38 -8.86 1.89
CA ILE A 31 8.35 -7.91 3.01
C ILE A 31 7.24 -6.90 2.73
N VAL A 32 6.25 -6.85 3.62
CA VAL A 32 5.17 -5.85 3.56
C VAL A 32 5.53 -4.71 4.48
N VAL A 33 5.70 -3.51 3.91
CA VAL A 33 6.05 -2.30 4.64
C VAL A 33 4.79 -1.47 4.85
N GLU A 34 4.45 -1.19 6.10
CA GLU A 34 3.33 -0.32 6.46
C GLU A 34 3.61 1.12 6.01
N GLY A 35 2.69 1.72 5.26
CA GLY A 35 2.74 3.14 4.88
C GLY A 35 2.38 4.08 6.03
N GLN A 36 2.84 5.33 5.98
CA GLN A 36 2.50 6.37 6.96
C GLN A 36 2.21 7.69 6.26
N GLY A 37 0.94 8.12 6.32
CA GLY A 37 0.46 9.31 5.62
C GLY A 37 0.40 9.16 4.09
N ALA A 38 -0.20 10.15 3.43
CA ALA A 38 -0.21 10.24 1.96
C ALA A 38 1.08 10.92 1.46
N LEU A 39 1.50 10.62 0.23
CA LEU A 39 2.68 11.26 -0.36
C LEU A 39 2.40 12.72 -0.72
N SER A 40 1.16 13.04 -1.09
CA SER A 40 0.70 14.41 -1.31
C SER A 40 0.45 15.23 -0.04
N HIS A 41 0.50 14.62 1.15
CA HIS A 41 0.11 15.32 2.38
C HIS A 41 1.09 16.46 2.68
N PRO A 42 0.66 17.73 2.76
CA PRO A 42 1.57 18.87 2.85
C PRO A 42 2.33 18.96 4.19
N ALA A 43 1.77 18.39 5.26
CA ALA A 43 2.36 18.44 6.60
C ALA A 43 3.25 17.24 6.97
N PHE A 44 3.23 16.15 6.19
CA PHE A 44 3.91 14.90 6.58
C PHE A 44 4.89 14.45 5.50
N THR A 45 6.04 13.93 5.91
CA THR A 45 7.11 13.48 5.01
C THR A 45 7.47 12.01 5.19
N SER A 46 6.76 11.30 6.07
CA SER A 46 7.05 9.93 6.46
C SER A 46 6.92 8.96 5.28
N SER A 47 5.89 9.14 4.44
CA SER A 47 5.69 8.39 3.19
C SER A 47 6.89 8.51 2.23
N CYS A 48 7.48 9.70 2.09
CA CYS A 48 8.72 9.88 1.31
C CYS A 48 9.87 9.05 1.85
N ALA A 49 10.09 9.08 3.17
CA ALA A 49 11.17 8.33 3.82
C ALA A 49 10.96 6.81 3.69
N ILE A 50 9.72 6.34 3.85
CA ILE A 50 9.36 4.93 3.65
C ILE A 50 9.66 4.50 2.23
N ILE A 51 9.16 5.22 1.22
CA ILE A 51 9.34 4.83 -0.18
C ILE A 51 10.83 4.83 -0.56
N LYS A 52 11.60 5.82 -0.09
CA LYS A 52 13.05 5.88 -0.38
C LYS A 52 13.87 4.83 0.35
N GLY A 53 13.50 4.47 1.58
CA GLY A 53 14.21 3.46 2.36
C GLY A 53 13.82 2.03 1.97
N ALA A 54 12.55 1.84 1.60
CA ALA A 54 12.03 0.53 1.23
C ALA A 54 12.26 0.15 -0.23
N VAL A 55 12.37 1.14 -1.13
CA VAL A 55 12.52 0.93 -2.58
C VAL A 55 11.55 -0.16 -3.08
N PRO A 56 10.24 0.02 -2.85
CA PRO A 56 9.26 -1.07 -2.99
C PRO A 56 9.19 -1.57 -4.43
N ASN A 57 8.94 -2.86 -4.65
CA ASN A 57 8.72 -3.39 -6.00
C ASN A 57 7.32 -3.07 -6.54
N ALA A 58 6.35 -2.89 -5.66
CA ALA A 58 4.98 -2.52 -5.98
C ALA A 58 4.33 -1.80 -4.79
N ILE A 59 3.25 -1.06 -5.04
CA ILE A 59 2.50 -0.31 -4.04
C ILE A 59 1.03 -0.73 -4.06
N ILE A 60 0.45 -0.94 -2.87
CA ILE A 60 -1.01 -1.06 -2.68
C ILE A 60 -1.46 0.25 -2.02
N ILE A 61 -2.37 0.99 -2.67
CA ILE A 61 -2.84 2.27 -2.15
C ILE A 61 -4.09 2.09 -1.30
N GLN A 62 -4.20 2.80 -0.18
CA GLN A 62 -5.39 2.85 0.67
C GLN A 62 -6.13 4.16 0.43
N HIS A 63 -7.40 4.10 0.02
CA HIS A 63 -8.20 5.26 -0.34
C HIS A 63 -9.51 5.34 0.47
N PRO A 64 -9.84 6.50 1.07
CA PRO A 64 -11.11 6.76 1.76
C PRO A 64 -12.09 7.57 0.88
N PRO A 65 -13.04 6.95 0.14
CA PRO A 65 -13.81 7.62 -0.92
C PRO A 65 -14.72 8.75 -0.43
N ARG A 66 -15.22 8.67 0.81
CA ARG A 66 -16.12 9.67 1.40
C ARG A 66 -15.39 10.84 2.07
N ARG A 67 -14.05 10.79 2.15
CA ARG A 67 -13.26 11.82 2.80
C ARG A 67 -13.05 13.03 1.89
N ILE A 68 -13.55 14.18 2.33
CA ILE A 68 -13.49 15.43 1.54
C ILE A 68 -12.18 16.19 1.76
N ASN A 69 -11.68 16.21 3.00
CA ASN A 69 -10.48 16.92 3.41
C ASN A 69 -9.51 15.98 4.12
N HIS A 70 -8.22 16.32 4.13
CA HIS A 70 -7.24 15.59 4.92
C HIS A 70 -7.65 15.53 6.40
N CYS A 71 -7.40 14.38 7.02
CA CYS A 71 -7.66 14.17 8.45
C CYS A 71 -6.92 15.24 9.26
N ASP A 72 -7.60 15.87 10.22
CA ASP A 72 -7.09 16.98 11.04
C ASP A 72 -6.75 18.30 10.29
N PHE A 73 -6.92 18.35 8.97
CA PHE A 73 -6.65 19.53 8.14
C PHE A 73 -7.89 19.91 7.29
N PRO A 74 -8.96 20.47 7.91
CA PRO A 74 -10.24 20.72 7.22
C PRO A 74 -10.16 21.77 6.09
N GLY A 75 -9.07 22.53 6.00
CA GLY A 75 -8.83 23.49 4.92
C GLY A 75 -8.06 22.92 3.72
N ILE A 76 -7.66 21.64 3.76
CA ILE A 76 -6.85 21.01 2.73
C ILE A 76 -7.69 19.88 2.10
N PRO A 77 -8.18 20.05 0.86
CA PRO A 77 -9.00 19.04 0.21
C PRO A 77 -8.18 17.78 -0.07
N MET A 78 -8.85 16.62 -0.09
CA MET A 78 -8.24 15.39 -0.55
C MET A 78 -7.85 15.52 -2.04
N PRO A 79 -6.66 15.03 -2.45
CA PRO A 79 -6.34 14.89 -3.86
C PRO A 79 -7.27 13.86 -4.52
N THR A 80 -7.33 13.89 -5.86
CA THR A 80 -7.97 12.77 -6.57
C THR A 80 -7.09 11.53 -6.43
N LEU A 81 -7.71 10.34 -6.33
CA LEU A 81 -6.97 9.08 -6.28
C LEU A 81 -6.01 8.93 -7.47
N GLU A 82 -6.43 9.39 -8.64
CA GLU A 82 -5.61 9.36 -9.87
C GLU A 82 -4.33 10.17 -9.73
N SER A 83 -4.42 11.41 -9.20
CA SER A 83 -3.23 12.23 -8.96
C SER A 83 -2.29 11.65 -7.91
N GLU A 84 -2.82 10.92 -6.91
CA GLU A 84 -2.01 10.25 -5.90
C GLU A 84 -1.26 9.05 -6.50
N ILE A 85 -1.94 8.25 -7.33
CA ILE A 85 -1.33 7.13 -8.07
C ILE A 85 -0.18 7.64 -8.94
N GLU A 86 -0.44 8.65 -9.77
CA GLU A 86 0.59 9.25 -10.64
C GLU A 86 1.80 9.76 -9.83
N LEU A 87 1.54 10.42 -8.69
CA LEU A 87 2.59 10.92 -7.81
C LEU A 87 3.44 9.79 -7.21
N LEU A 88 2.79 8.72 -6.71
CA LEU A 88 3.46 7.56 -6.14
C LEU A 88 4.35 6.87 -7.17
N GLU A 89 3.84 6.59 -8.37
CA GLU A 89 4.61 5.92 -9.43
C GLU A 89 5.77 6.79 -9.92
N ALA A 90 5.52 8.10 -10.10
CA ALA A 90 6.57 9.04 -10.52
C ALA A 90 7.70 9.14 -9.48
N PHE A 91 7.37 9.13 -8.18
CA PHE A 91 8.32 9.29 -7.09
C PHE A 91 9.08 8.00 -6.73
N SER A 92 8.38 6.86 -6.70
CA SER A 92 8.92 5.54 -6.33
C SER A 92 9.61 4.82 -7.49
N LYS A 93 9.15 5.07 -8.73
CA LYS A 93 9.46 4.26 -9.93
C LYS A 93 8.89 2.83 -9.86
N SER A 94 7.89 2.63 -9.02
CA SER A 94 7.22 1.35 -8.79
C SER A 94 5.73 1.48 -9.08
N PRO A 95 5.10 0.47 -9.68
CA PRO A 95 3.69 0.53 -10.05
C PRO A 95 2.78 0.45 -8.82
N VAL A 96 1.63 1.12 -8.89
CA VAL A 96 0.51 0.82 -8.00
C VAL A 96 -0.24 -0.37 -8.58
N ILE A 97 -0.37 -1.45 -7.81
CA ILE A 97 -0.91 -2.73 -8.31
C ILE A 97 -2.30 -3.06 -7.80
N ALA A 98 -2.77 -2.39 -6.76
CA ALA A 98 -4.11 -2.59 -6.20
C ALA A 98 -4.56 -1.38 -5.38
N ILE A 99 -5.88 -1.23 -5.24
CA ILE A 99 -6.53 -0.22 -4.41
C ILE A 99 -7.25 -0.93 -3.27
N THR A 100 -7.07 -0.39 -2.06
CA THR A 100 -7.84 -0.77 -0.88
C THR A 100 -8.74 0.38 -0.48
N LEU A 101 -9.94 0.06 -0.01
CA LEU A 101 -10.91 1.06 0.44
C LEU A 101 -10.95 1.12 1.97
N ASN A 102 -11.03 2.36 2.47
CA ASN A 102 -11.58 2.63 3.79
C ASN A 102 -13.06 2.99 3.62
N HIS A 103 -13.95 2.12 4.14
CA HIS A 103 -15.41 2.26 4.06
C HIS A 103 -16.05 3.20 5.09
N GLU A 104 -15.28 4.04 5.79
CA GLU A 104 -15.85 5.07 6.66
C GLU A 104 -16.92 5.90 5.92
N ASP A 105 -18.06 6.10 6.58
CA ASP A 105 -19.23 6.82 6.06
C ASP A 105 -19.83 6.23 4.77
N MET A 106 -19.61 4.94 4.50
CA MET A 106 -20.17 4.21 3.35
C MET A 106 -21.15 3.11 3.80
N THR A 107 -22.22 2.93 3.02
CA THR A 107 -23.07 1.74 3.14
C THR A 107 -22.45 0.54 2.42
N ASP A 108 -22.93 -0.67 2.69
CA ASP A 108 -22.48 -1.89 2.00
C ASP A 108 -22.65 -1.80 0.47
N GLU A 109 -23.75 -1.19 0.04
CA GLU A 109 -24.06 -0.92 -1.36
C GLU A 109 -23.08 0.11 -1.95
N ASP A 110 -22.76 1.19 -1.22
CA ASP A 110 -21.75 2.16 -1.64
C ASP A 110 -20.39 1.49 -1.83
N VAL A 111 -19.94 0.67 -0.88
CA VAL A 111 -18.64 0.00 -0.95
C VAL A 111 -18.60 -0.91 -2.19
N HIS A 112 -19.64 -1.70 -2.42
CA HIS A 112 -19.72 -2.56 -3.58
C HIS A 112 -19.67 -1.78 -4.89
N ASN A 113 -20.47 -0.71 -5.00
CA ASN A 113 -20.51 0.14 -6.18
C ASN A 113 -19.16 0.84 -6.43
N THR A 114 -18.50 1.35 -5.38
CA THR A 114 -17.19 1.98 -5.49
C THR A 114 -16.10 0.99 -5.93
N ILE A 115 -16.14 -0.26 -5.45
CA ILE A 115 -15.21 -1.30 -5.93
C ILE A 115 -15.36 -1.49 -7.44
N VAL A 116 -16.58 -1.67 -7.94
CA VAL A 116 -16.84 -1.88 -9.38
C VAL A 116 -16.43 -0.65 -10.19
N GLU A 117 -16.75 0.55 -9.71
CA GLU A 117 -16.36 1.81 -10.35
C GLU A 117 -14.85 1.93 -10.45
N TYR A 118 -14.12 1.65 -9.37
CA TYR A 118 -12.67 1.81 -9.32
C TYR A 118 -11.96 0.76 -10.18
N GLU A 119 -12.41 -0.49 -10.18
CA GLU A 119 -11.87 -1.53 -11.05
C GLU A 119 -12.06 -1.17 -12.53
N TYR A 120 -13.23 -0.62 -12.89
CA TYR A 120 -13.48 -0.17 -14.26
C TYR A 120 -12.63 1.05 -14.63
N LYS A 121 -12.53 2.02 -13.74
CA LYS A 121 -11.88 3.31 -14.03
C LYS A 121 -10.36 3.22 -14.03
N TYR A 122 -9.80 2.55 -13.02
CA TYR A 122 -8.36 2.49 -12.79
C TYR A 122 -7.72 1.24 -13.36
N GLU A 123 -8.51 0.25 -13.78
CA GLU A 123 -8.03 -1.06 -14.24
C GLU A 123 -7.15 -1.77 -13.18
N LEU A 124 -7.37 -1.46 -11.91
CA LEU A 124 -6.65 -2.02 -10.77
C LEU A 124 -7.60 -2.82 -9.87
N PRO A 125 -7.17 -4.02 -9.39
CA PRO A 125 -7.92 -4.78 -8.39
C PRO A 125 -8.27 -3.92 -7.18
N THR A 126 -9.55 -3.86 -6.82
CA THR A 126 -10.03 -3.02 -5.71
C THR A 126 -10.80 -3.85 -4.68
N THR A 127 -10.53 -3.64 -3.41
CA THR A 127 -11.28 -4.33 -2.33
C THR A 127 -11.30 -3.52 -1.03
N ASP A 128 -12.31 -3.77 -0.20
CA ASP A 128 -12.25 -3.45 1.22
C ASP A 128 -11.76 -4.68 1.98
N VAL A 129 -10.54 -4.64 2.51
CA VAL A 129 -9.92 -5.79 3.17
C VAL A 129 -10.62 -6.16 4.46
N LEU A 130 -11.15 -5.18 5.20
CA LEU A 130 -11.83 -5.44 6.48
C LEU A 130 -13.18 -6.12 6.27
N LYS A 131 -13.84 -5.85 5.13
CA LYS A 131 -15.15 -6.39 4.80
C LYS A 131 -15.10 -7.68 3.99
N TYR A 132 -14.22 -7.76 2.99
CA TYR A 132 -14.17 -8.84 2.01
C TYR A 132 -12.91 -9.70 2.09
N GLY A 133 -11.97 -9.37 2.99
CA GLY A 133 -10.70 -10.08 3.13
C GLY A 133 -9.65 -9.68 2.10
N ALA A 134 -8.47 -10.32 2.20
CA ALA A 134 -7.28 -9.97 1.42
C ALA A 134 -7.05 -10.88 0.20
N ASP A 135 -7.91 -11.88 -0.05
CA ASP A 135 -7.69 -12.90 -1.08
C ASP A 135 -7.44 -12.30 -2.47
N LYS A 136 -8.20 -11.25 -2.83
CA LYS A 136 -8.01 -10.51 -4.09
C LYS A 136 -6.59 -9.92 -4.18
N LEU A 137 -6.08 -9.33 -3.10
CA LEU A 137 -4.74 -8.74 -3.07
C LEU A 137 -3.65 -9.83 -3.14
N VAL A 138 -3.85 -10.95 -2.45
CA VAL A 138 -2.93 -12.09 -2.50
C VAL A 138 -2.84 -12.65 -3.92
N GLN A 139 -3.97 -12.78 -4.62
CA GLN A 139 -3.97 -13.18 -6.03
C GLN A 139 -3.23 -12.17 -6.91
N THR A 140 -3.49 -10.86 -6.72
CA THR A 140 -2.75 -9.80 -7.43
C THR A 140 -1.24 -9.91 -7.22
N LEU A 141 -0.79 -10.18 -5.99
CA LEU A 141 0.63 -10.36 -5.69
C LEU A 141 1.21 -11.55 -6.44
N PHE A 142 0.50 -12.66 -6.53
CA PHE A 142 0.95 -13.82 -7.30
C PHE A 142 0.99 -13.58 -8.82
N ASP A 143 0.09 -12.75 -9.33
CA ASP A 143 0.05 -12.40 -10.76
C ASP A 143 1.19 -11.43 -11.12
N VAL A 144 1.49 -10.46 -10.24
CA VAL A 144 2.57 -9.48 -10.41
C VAL A 144 3.95 -10.09 -10.14
N PHE A 145 4.05 -11.00 -9.17
CA PHE A 145 5.29 -11.67 -8.74
C PHE A 145 5.14 -13.21 -8.84
N PRO A 146 5.19 -13.79 -10.06
CA PRO A 146 4.97 -15.23 -10.27
C PRO A 146 5.97 -16.14 -9.55
N GLU A 147 7.13 -15.63 -9.16
CA GLU A 147 8.11 -16.33 -8.32
C GLU A 147 7.53 -16.78 -6.97
N LEU A 148 6.58 -16.02 -6.40
CA LEU A 148 5.94 -16.36 -5.13
C LEU A 148 5.08 -17.63 -5.22
N GLN A 149 4.48 -17.91 -6.39
CA GLN A 149 3.68 -19.13 -6.61
C GLN A 149 4.54 -20.40 -6.56
N LYS A 150 5.79 -20.31 -7.04
CA LYS A 150 6.72 -21.45 -7.06
C LYS A 150 7.10 -21.89 -5.65
N ILE A 151 7.10 -20.95 -4.71
CA ILE A 151 7.46 -21.17 -3.31
C ILE A 151 6.30 -21.83 -2.55
N GLN A 152 5.06 -21.38 -2.79
CA GLN A 152 3.86 -22.01 -2.21
C GLN A 152 3.76 -23.50 -2.58
N THR A 153 4.09 -23.84 -3.84
CA THR A 153 4.04 -25.23 -4.32
C THR A 153 5.09 -26.11 -3.62
N ALA A 154 6.22 -25.55 -3.20
CA ALA A 154 7.28 -26.28 -2.48
C ALA A 154 6.95 -26.52 -0.99
N VAL A 155 6.22 -25.59 -0.36
CA VAL A 155 5.87 -25.68 1.08
C VAL A 155 4.62 -26.53 1.34
N CYS A 156 3.69 -26.63 0.39
CA CYS A 156 2.45 -27.42 0.53
C CYS A 156 2.57 -28.90 0.12
N LEU A 157 3.76 -29.39 -0.21
CA LEU A 157 3.98 -30.83 -0.35
C LEU A 157 3.87 -31.49 1.03
N PRO A 158 3.07 -32.56 1.20
CA PRO A 158 3.08 -33.32 2.44
C PRO A 158 4.53 -33.75 2.73
N GLN A 159 5.02 -33.41 3.92
CA GLN A 159 6.23 -34.04 4.42
C GLN A 159 5.85 -35.49 4.75
N ASP A 160 6.33 -36.43 3.94
CA ASP A 160 6.17 -37.88 4.12
C ASP A 160 6.73 -38.37 5.47
#